data_AF-A0A971X9X9-F1
#
_entry.id   AF-A0A971X9X9-F1
#
_cell.length_a   1.000
_cell.length_b   1.000
_cell.length_c   1.000
_cell.angle_alpha   90.00
_cell.angle_beta   90.00
_cell.angle_gamma   90.00
#
_symmetry.space_group_name_H-M   'P 1'
#
loop_
_entity.id
_entity.type
_entity.pdbx_description
1 polymer ?
#
loop_
_entity_poly.entity_id
_entity_poly.type
_entity_poly.pdbx_seq_one_letter_code
_entity_poly.pdbx_strand_id
1 'polypeptide(L)'
;MRARDNIQEKLSLSDRFGITVIFTSPIKKEYLMIVRKMAEEENINIDTALLEQKAMQWEMAYNGMTPRTARQFINWLKGECHNLYA
;
A
#
# COMPACT_ATOMS: atom_id res chain seq x y z
N MET A 1 1.25 -23.17 -31.55
CA MET A 1 0.59 -22.05 -32.28
C MET A 1 -0.38 -21.27 -31.37
N ARG A 2 -0.02 -20.96 -30.11
CA ARG A 2 -0.89 -20.20 -29.16
C ARG A 2 -0.14 -19.19 -28.29
N ALA A 3 1.15 -19.42 -28.07
CA ALA A 3 2.02 -18.48 -27.35
C ALA A 3 2.36 -17.22 -28.18
N ARG A 4 2.43 -17.34 -29.52
CA ARG A 4 2.72 -16.21 -30.41
C ARG A 4 1.55 -15.23 -30.49
N ASP A 5 0.33 -15.72 -30.61
CA ASP A 5 -0.88 -14.90 -30.63
C ASP A 5 -1.05 -14.08 -29.34
N ASN A 6 -0.81 -14.69 -28.16
CA ASN A 6 -0.90 -13.99 -26.87
C ASN A 6 0.12 -12.87 -26.69
N ILE A 7 1.34 -13.04 -27.21
CA ILE A 7 2.37 -11.99 -27.14
C ILE A 7 2.02 -10.85 -28.09
N GLN A 8 1.50 -11.19 -29.28
CA GLN A 8 1.15 -10.23 -30.33
C GLN A 8 -0.07 -9.37 -29.96
N GLU A 9 -1.05 -9.91 -29.24
CA GLU A 9 -2.17 -9.13 -28.69
C GLU A 9 -1.74 -8.15 -27.59
N LYS A 10 -0.83 -8.55 -26.68
CA LYS A 10 -0.31 -7.69 -25.59
C LYS A 10 0.54 -6.52 -26.11
N LEU A 11 1.34 -6.77 -27.14
CA LEU A 11 2.07 -5.72 -27.86
C LEU A 11 1.11 -4.75 -28.54
N SER A 12 0.11 -5.26 -29.26
CA SER A 12 -0.93 -4.45 -29.91
C SER A 12 -1.69 -3.53 -28.95
N LEU A 13 -1.98 -3.97 -27.72
CA LEU A 13 -2.62 -3.11 -26.71
C LEU A 13 -1.69 -1.96 -26.26
N SER A 14 -0.43 -2.25 -25.98
CA SER A 14 0.54 -1.24 -25.53
C SER A 14 0.85 -0.21 -26.63
N ASP A 15 0.91 -0.66 -27.89
CA ASP A 15 1.15 0.19 -29.07
C ASP A 15 -0.02 1.15 -29.38
N ARG A 16 -1.26 0.83 -28.98
CA ARG A 16 -2.44 1.67 -29.25
C ARG A 16 -2.60 2.86 -28.30
N PHE A 17 -2.13 2.75 -27.06
CA PHE A 17 -2.28 3.82 -26.07
C PHE A 17 -1.06 4.75 -26.02
N GLY A 18 0.13 4.28 -26.41
CA GLY A 18 1.34 5.11 -26.55
C GLY A 18 1.83 5.80 -25.26
N ILE A 19 1.15 5.59 -24.12
CA ILE A 19 1.43 6.26 -22.84
C ILE A 19 1.70 5.17 -21.79
N THR A 20 2.86 5.28 -21.13
CA THR A 20 3.21 4.43 -19.98
C THR A 20 3.14 5.26 -18.70
N VAL A 21 2.31 4.85 -17.76
CA VAL A 21 2.24 5.42 -16.41
C VAL A 21 3.08 4.56 -15.48
N ILE A 22 4.07 5.16 -14.83
CA ILE A 22 4.98 4.46 -13.91
C ILE A 22 4.51 4.70 -12.48
N PHE A 23 4.32 3.62 -11.73
CA PHE A 23 4.02 3.67 -10.31
C PHE A 23 5.27 3.30 -9.51
N THR A 24 5.89 4.30 -8.91
CA THR A 24 7.05 4.11 -8.02
C THR A 24 6.59 3.87 -6.59
N SER A 25 7.41 3.16 -5.81
CA SER A 25 7.17 3.05 -4.37
C SER A 25 7.27 4.43 -3.71
N PRO A 26 6.37 4.76 -2.76
CA PRO A 26 6.42 6.01 -2.03
C PRO A 26 7.71 6.13 -1.21
N ILE A 27 8.21 7.36 -1.08
CA ILE A 27 9.26 7.66 -0.11
C ILE A 27 8.69 7.70 1.31
N LYS A 28 9.53 7.63 2.34
CA LYS A 28 9.12 7.62 3.76
C LYS A 28 8.02 8.64 4.09
N LYS A 29 8.19 9.90 3.66
CA LYS A 29 7.22 10.96 3.92
C LYS A 29 5.84 10.68 3.32
N GLU A 30 5.81 10.18 2.08
CA GLU A 30 4.57 9.84 1.37
C GLU A 30 3.92 8.60 1.99
N TYR A 31 4.72 7.59 2.33
CA TYR A 31 4.24 6.40 3.03
C TYR A 31 3.57 6.74 4.35
N LEU A 32 4.21 7.57 5.19
CA LEU A 32 3.64 8.02 6.46
C LEU A 32 2.37 8.86 6.24
N MET A 33 2.31 9.69 5.19
CA MET A 33 1.09 10.42 4.84
C MET A 33 -0.06 9.46 4.48
N ILE A 34 0.21 8.40 3.72
CA ILE A 34 -0.78 7.37 3.38
C ILE A 34 -1.29 6.68 4.66
N VAL A 35 -0.37 6.31 5.57
CA VAL A 35 -0.73 5.67 6.84
C VAL A 35 -1.62 6.57 7.69
N ARG A 36 -1.27 7.85 7.85
CA ARG A 36 -2.08 8.82 8.62
C ARG A 36 -3.49 8.95 8.05
N LYS A 37 -3.60 9.17 6.73
CA LYS A 37 -4.89 9.24 6.01
C LYS A 37 -5.74 7.99 6.23
N MET A 38 -5.14 6.81 6.10
CA MET A 38 -5.86 5.55 6.30
C MET A 38 -6.27 5.33 7.76
N ALA A 39 -5.50 5.81 8.75
CA ALA A 39 -5.88 5.73 10.16
C ALA A 39 -7.04 6.68 10.49
N GLU A 40 -7.04 7.89 9.93
CA GLU A 40 -8.13 8.86 10.02
C GLU A 40 -9.43 8.29 9.43
N GLU A 41 -9.37 7.72 8.23
CA GLU A 41 -10.53 7.10 7.56
C GLU A 41 -11.15 5.95 8.37
N GLU A 42 -10.32 5.19 9.10
CA GLU A 42 -10.76 4.09 9.96
C GLU A 42 -11.08 4.52 11.40
N ASN A 43 -11.03 5.83 11.70
CA ASN A 43 -11.27 6.41 13.02
C ASN A 43 -10.39 5.82 14.14
N ILE A 44 -9.14 5.45 13.83
CA ILE A 44 -8.20 4.92 14.82
C ILE A 44 -7.58 6.09 15.59
N ASN A 45 -7.96 6.23 16.86
CA ASN A 45 -7.43 7.28 17.73
C ASN A 45 -6.13 6.85 18.40
N ILE A 46 -5.01 7.12 17.74
CA ILE A 46 -3.65 6.87 18.23
C ILE A 46 -2.80 8.12 18.02
N ASP A 47 -1.84 8.36 18.93
CA ASP A 47 -0.88 9.43 18.75
C ASP A 47 -0.14 9.32 17.40
N THR A 48 0.00 10.44 16.71
CA THR A 48 0.55 10.48 15.35
C THR A 48 2.01 10.05 15.31
N ALA A 49 2.82 10.42 16.31
CA ALA A 49 4.22 10.01 16.36
C ALA A 49 4.33 8.50 16.62
N LEU A 50 3.49 7.96 17.51
CA LEU A 50 3.43 6.52 17.78
C LEU A 50 2.96 5.72 16.55
N LEU A 51 1.96 6.22 15.81
CA LEU A 51 1.47 5.62 14.57
C LEU A 51 2.59 5.48 13.54
N GLU A 52 3.34 6.54 13.32
CA GLU A 52 4.45 6.55 12.36
C GLU A 52 5.57 5.62 12.77
N GLN A 53 5.93 5.60 14.06
CA GLN A 53 6.94 4.67 14.56
C GLN A 53 6.53 3.22 14.36
N LYS A 54 5.29 2.86 14.69
CA LYS A 54 4.75 1.51 14.47
C LYS A 54 4.68 1.16 12.99
N ALA A 55 4.28 2.10 12.12
CA ALA A 55 4.23 1.88 10.68
C ALA A 55 5.62 1.62 10.07
N MET A 56 6.64 2.35 10.53
CA MET A 56 8.02 2.13 10.09
C MET A 56 8.54 0.75 10.53
N GLN A 57 8.21 0.31 11.75
CA GLN A 57 8.56 -1.04 12.21
C GLN A 57 7.82 -2.11 11.41
N TRP A 58 6.55 -1.88 11.10
CA TRP A 58 5.74 -2.80 10.29
C TRP A 58 6.30 -2.98 8.88
N GLU A 59 6.72 -1.88 8.25
CA GLU A 59 7.26 -1.90 6.90
C GLU A 59 8.55 -2.73 6.77
N MET A 60 9.43 -2.65 7.77
CA MET A 60 10.63 -3.48 7.86
C MET A 60 10.30 -4.98 7.90
N ALA A 61 9.16 -5.35 8.48
CA ALA A 61 8.73 -6.75 8.57
C ALA A 61 7.98 -7.24 7.31
N TYR A 62 7.36 -6.34 6.53
CA TYR A 62 6.42 -6.70 5.45
C TYR A 62 6.80 -6.15 4.06
N ASN A 63 8.08 -6.22 3.70
CA ASN A 63 8.60 -6.00 2.35
C ASN A 63 8.27 -4.62 1.73
N GLY A 64 8.52 -3.54 2.45
CA GLY A 64 8.67 -2.24 1.78
C GLY A 64 7.53 -1.25 2.00
N MET A 65 7.86 0.03 1.82
CA MET A 65 6.93 1.16 1.85
C MET A 65 6.02 1.11 0.63
N THR A 66 4.96 0.33 0.71
CA THR A 66 3.92 0.29 -0.33
C THR A 66 2.56 0.67 0.25
N PRO A 67 1.63 1.19 -0.56
CA PRO A 67 0.26 1.45 -0.12
C PRO A 67 -0.42 0.20 0.44
N ARG A 68 -0.08 -0.98 -0.11
CA ARG A 68 -0.58 -2.27 0.38
C ARG A 68 -0.08 -2.58 1.79
N THR A 69 1.21 -2.38 2.05
CA THR A 69 1.81 -2.59 3.37
C THR A 69 1.20 -1.65 4.41
N ALA A 70 0.95 -0.38 4.04
CA ALA A 70 0.22 0.57 4.88
C ALA A 70 -1.20 0.07 5.23
N ARG A 71 -1.95 -0.45 4.25
CA ARG A 71 -3.29 -0.99 4.51
C ARG A 71 -3.26 -2.20 5.44
N GLN A 72 -2.30 -3.11 5.25
CA GLN A 72 -2.14 -4.27 6.12
C GLN A 72 -1.87 -3.86 7.57
N PHE A 73 -1.00 -2.87 7.76
CA PHE A 73 -0.71 -2.30 9.08
C PHE A 73 -1.98 -1.73 9.75
N ILE A 74 -2.77 -0.94 9.02
CA ILE A 74 -4.01 -0.36 9.59
C ILE A 74 -5.04 -1.44 9.93
N ASN A 75 -5.19 -2.46 9.08
CA ASN A 75 -6.07 -3.58 9.37
C ASN A 75 -5.64 -4.35 10.62
N TRP A 76 -4.33 -4.53 10.81
CA TRP A 76 -3.77 -5.15 12.00
C TRP A 76 -4.06 -4.31 13.26
N LEU A 77 -3.81 -2.99 13.22
CA LEU A 77 -4.16 -2.08 14.31
C LEU A 77 -5.64 -2.13 14.66
N LYS A 78 -6.51 -2.14 13.66
CA LYS A 78 -7.96 -2.23 13.86
C LYS A 78 -8.37 -3.53 14.56
N GLY A 79 -7.75 -4.65 14.19
CA GLY A 79 -7.96 -5.95 14.85
C GLY A 79 -7.45 -5.96 16.30
N GLU A 80 -6.28 -5.35 16.55
CA GLU A 80 -5.71 -5.21 17.89
C GLU A 80 -6.62 -4.35 18.79
N CYS A 81 -7.12 -3.22 18.29
CA CYS A 81 -8.09 -2.39 18.99
C CYS A 81 -9.39 -3.14 19.29
N HIS A 82 -9.92 -3.91 18.33
CA HIS A 82 -11.17 -4.66 18.53
C HIS A 82 -11.03 -5.73 19.63
N ASN A 83 -9.90 -6.45 19.66
CA ASN A 83 -9.66 -7.50 20.67
C ASN A 83 -9.44 -6.97 22.09
N LEU A 84 -9.11 -5.69 22.27
CA LEU A 84 -8.94 -5.09 23.60
C LEU A 84 -10.28 -4.70 24.27
N TYR A 85 -11.39 -4.71 23.51
CA TYR A 85 -12.74 -4.39 24.01
C TYR A 85 -13.72 -5.58 23.92
N ALA A 86 -13.23 -6.77 23.58
CA ALA A 86 -13.99 -8.03 23.54
C ALA A 86 -13.64 -8.90 24.75
#